data_AF-W1WTD0-F1
#
_entry.id   AF-W1WTD0-F1
#
_cell.length_a   1.000
_cell.length_b   1.000
_cell.length_c   1.000
_cell.angle_alpha   90.00
_cell.angle_beta   90.00
_cell.angle_gamma   90.00
#
_symmetry.space_group_name_H-M   'P 1'
#
loop_
_entity.id
_entity.type
_entity.pdbx_description
1 polymer ?
#
loop_
_entity_poly.entity_id
_entity_poly.type
_entity_poly.pdbx_seq_one_letter_code
_entity_poly.pdbx_strand_id
1 'polypeptide(L)'
;MSDIKKIAQPIDDLKNVLGGLHNQISLQASPVTYIHSNDDEYKLYKKKVQAFTSTARNLPNDQLEELILFINKGSRSYIDLKKQFNYITDATLQLYLLDTPKWEVEPPLYSSDSFSSPLNSKNYAQCYFQLVTIPTDFYAPYCFNDSDEVQLTILGLNTLQRLEKENHTLQLAEESLRISKESAKYGKFAAWLAGIGILTTIVIAIFTFIFS
;
A
#
# COMPACT_ATOMS: atom_id res chain seq x y z
N MET A 1 -41.14 58.00 60.71
CA MET A 1 -39.93 57.22 61.04
C MET A 1 -40.40 56.03 61.85
N SER A 2 -40.79 54.92 61.23
CA SER A 2 -40.02 53.86 60.55
C SER A 2 -40.04 52.63 61.45
N ASP A 3 -40.85 51.66 61.04
CA ASP A 3 -41.01 50.33 61.61
C ASP A 3 -39.70 49.54 61.59
N ILE A 4 -39.38 48.85 62.69
CA ILE A 4 -38.52 47.67 62.66
C ILE A 4 -39.15 46.61 63.56
N LYS A 5 -39.91 45.71 62.93
CA LYS A 5 -40.45 44.50 63.53
C LYS A 5 -39.79 43.30 62.84
N LYS A 6 -39.32 42.35 63.66
CA LYS A 6 -39.03 40.94 63.33
C LYS A 6 -37.96 40.67 62.26
N ILE A 7 -36.77 40.28 62.73
CA ILE A 7 -35.91 39.33 61.99
C ILE A 7 -35.37 38.31 63.01
N ALA A 8 -36.17 37.30 63.31
CA ALA A 8 -35.70 36.07 63.93
C ALA A 8 -36.46 34.93 63.25
N GLN A 9 -35.69 34.00 62.67
CA GLN A 9 -36.03 32.93 61.71
C GLN A 9 -36.08 33.36 60.24
N PRO A 10 -35.43 32.63 59.31
CA PRO A 10 -35.22 31.17 59.33
C PRO A 10 -33.76 30.74 59.02
N ILE A 11 -33.06 30.16 60.00
CA ILE A 11 -31.79 29.44 59.76
C ILE A 11 -32.05 27.94 59.51
N ASP A 12 -33.22 27.43 59.93
CA ASP A 12 -33.57 26.01 59.80
C ASP A 12 -34.06 25.61 58.39
N ASP A 13 -34.62 26.54 57.62
CA ASP A 13 -35.03 26.25 56.23
C ASP A 13 -33.83 26.09 55.28
N LEU A 14 -32.70 26.75 55.54
CA LEU A 14 -31.49 26.60 54.72
C LEU A 14 -30.86 25.21 54.88
N LYS A 15 -30.96 24.59 56.06
CA LYS A 15 -30.42 23.24 56.31
C LYS A 15 -31.22 22.14 55.61
N ASN A 16 -32.54 22.29 55.52
CA ASN A 16 -33.41 21.33 54.82
C ASN A 16 -33.29 21.44 53.29
N VAL A 17 -33.02 22.63 52.76
CA VAL A 17 -32.74 22.81 51.31
C VAL A 17 -31.38 22.21 50.92
N LEU A 18 -30.35 22.34 51.77
CA LEU A 18 -29.04 21.73 51.54
C LEU A 18 -29.02 20.20 51.68
N GLY A 19 -29.83 19.64 52.60
CA GLY A 19 -29.98 18.19 52.75
C GLY A 19 -30.78 17.52 51.63
N GLY A 20 -31.75 18.23 51.05
CA GLY A 20 -32.55 17.74 49.92
C GLY A 20 -31.80 17.79 48.57
N LEU A 21 -30.84 18.70 48.40
CA LEU A 21 -30.07 18.83 47.16
C LEU A 21 -29.02 17.71 46.98
N HIS A 22 -28.60 17.05 48.06
CA HIS A 22 -27.55 16.03 48.01
C HIS A 22 -28.04 14.68 47.45
N ASN A 23 -29.35 14.43 47.41
CA ASN A 23 -29.94 13.14 46.99
C ASN A 23 -30.67 13.18 45.64
N GLN A 24 -30.58 14.28 44.88
CA GLN A 24 -31.19 14.38 43.54
C GLN A 24 -30.21 14.77 42.43
N ILE A 25 -28.90 14.75 42.69
CA ILE A 25 -27.93 14.70 41.60
C ILE A 25 -27.94 13.26 41.10
N SER A 26 -28.89 12.96 40.21
CA SER A 26 -28.73 11.84 39.27
C SER A 26 -27.30 11.93 38.74
N LEU A 27 -26.55 10.82 38.84
CA LEU A 27 -25.30 10.59 38.14
C LEU A 27 -25.56 10.61 36.61
N GLN A 28 -26.02 11.74 36.09
CA GLN A 28 -25.85 12.09 34.70
C GLN A 28 -24.35 12.29 34.53
N ALA A 29 -23.75 11.39 33.74
CA ALA A 29 -22.33 11.37 33.47
C ALA A 29 -21.81 12.79 33.23
N SER A 30 -20.93 13.25 34.11
CA SER A 30 -20.29 14.55 33.96
C SER A 30 -19.59 14.58 32.60
N PRO A 31 -19.58 15.71 31.86
CA PRO A 31 -18.88 15.82 30.58
C PRO A 31 -17.42 15.33 30.67
N VAL A 32 -16.78 15.53 31.82
CA VAL A 32 -15.42 15.06 32.14
C VAL A 32 -15.30 13.53 32.17
N THR A 33 -16.31 12.84 32.70
CA THR A 33 -16.34 11.36 32.78
C THR A 33 -16.51 10.75 31.39
N TYR A 34 -17.35 11.36 30.54
CA TYR A 34 -17.54 10.95 29.13
C TYR A 34 -16.28 11.18 28.28
N ILE A 35 -15.59 12.31 28.48
CA ILE A 35 -14.32 12.61 27.80
C ILE A 35 -13.23 11.62 28.21
N HIS A 36 -13.15 11.24 29.50
CA HIS A 36 -12.17 10.25 29.96
C HIS A 36 -12.44 8.82 29.46
N SER A 37 -13.70 8.36 29.45
CA SER A 37 -14.03 7.04 28.89
C SER A 37 -13.73 6.96 27.39
N ASN A 38 -13.95 8.05 26.64
CA ASN A 38 -13.65 8.12 25.21
C ASN A 38 -12.13 8.13 24.94
N ASP A 39 -11.33 8.75 25.81
CA ASP A 39 -9.86 8.77 25.69
C ASP A 39 -9.24 7.39 25.95
N ASP A 40 -9.73 6.64 26.94
CA ASP A 40 -9.23 5.29 27.21
C ASP A 40 -9.67 4.27 26.15
N GLU A 41 -10.89 4.38 25.65
CA GLU A 41 -11.38 3.61 24.49
C GLU A 41 -10.52 3.89 23.26
N TYR A 42 -10.27 5.16 22.95
CA TYR A 42 -9.41 5.56 21.85
C TYR A 42 -7.98 5.04 22.01
N LYS A 43 -7.38 5.12 23.21
CA LYS A 43 -6.02 4.58 23.45
C LYS A 43 -5.95 3.08 23.20
N LEU A 44 -6.96 2.32 23.63
CA LEU A 44 -7.02 0.88 23.40
C LEU A 44 -7.16 0.58 21.90
N TYR A 45 -8.07 1.29 21.23
CA TYR A 45 -8.29 1.18 19.80
C TYR A 45 -7.03 1.55 18.99
N LYS A 46 -6.35 2.64 19.33
CA LYS A 46 -5.08 3.06 18.71
C LYS A 46 -4.01 1.98 18.87
N LYS A 47 -3.90 1.33 20.03
CA LYS A 47 -2.99 0.19 20.23
C LYS A 47 -3.34 -1.00 19.32
N LYS A 48 -4.62 -1.29 19.13
CA LYS A 48 -5.08 -2.34 18.19
C LYS A 48 -4.68 -2.00 16.75
N VAL A 49 -4.90 -0.77 16.31
CA VAL A 49 -4.48 -0.28 14.98
C VAL A 49 -2.95 -0.38 14.84
N GLN A 50 -2.19 0.06 15.83
CA GLN A 50 -0.72 -0.02 15.81
C GLN A 50 -0.23 -1.47 15.74
N ALA A 51 -0.79 -2.37 16.56
CA ALA A 51 -0.44 -3.78 16.52
C ALA A 51 -0.71 -4.38 15.15
N PHE A 52 -1.86 -4.09 14.53
CA PHE A 52 -2.16 -4.49 13.16
C PHE A 52 -1.13 -3.95 12.17
N THR A 53 -0.86 -2.64 12.16
CA THR A 53 0.11 -2.03 11.22
C THR A 53 1.53 -2.55 11.39
N SER A 54 1.92 -3.00 12.60
CA SER A 54 3.24 -3.59 12.85
C SER A 54 3.44 -4.95 12.18
N THR A 55 2.35 -5.62 11.76
CA THR A 55 2.42 -6.85 10.97
C THR A 55 2.69 -6.60 9.48
N ALA A 56 2.56 -5.35 9.03
CA ALA A 56 2.82 -4.98 7.65
C ALA A 56 4.30 -5.15 7.31
N ARG A 57 4.58 -5.68 6.12
CA ARG A 57 5.94 -5.87 5.61
C ARG A 57 6.15 -5.01 4.37
N ASN A 58 7.27 -4.32 4.31
CA ASN A 58 7.73 -3.72 3.06
C ASN A 58 8.10 -4.82 2.07
N LEU A 59 7.41 -4.87 0.95
CA LEU A 59 7.69 -5.70 -0.21
C LEU A 59 8.92 -5.14 -0.95
N PRO A 60 9.86 -6.00 -1.36
CA PRO A 60 10.90 -5.62 -2.30
C PRO A 60 10.31 -5.36 -3.71
N ASN A 61 11.10 -4.67 -4.54
CA ASN A 61 10.62 -4.19 -5.84
C ASN A 61 10.16 -5.31 -6.78
N ASP A 62 10.84 -6.45 -6.77
CA ASP A 62 10.47 -7.63 -7.57
C ASP A 62 9.05 -8.13 -7.24
N GLN A 63 8.71 -8.22 -5.95
CA GLN A 63 7.37 -8.60 -5.50
C GLN A 63 6.31 -7.55 -5.89
N LEU A 64 6.65 -6.26 -5.82
CA LEU A 64 5.77 -5.18 -6.27
C LEU A 64 5.52 -5.23 -7.77
N GLU A 65 6.56 -5.45 -8.56
CA GLU A 65 6.46 -5.59 -10.02
C GLU A 65 5.63 -6.81 -10.40
N GLU A 66 5.79 -7.93 -9.70
CA GLU A 66 4.99 -9.14 -9.89
C GLU A 66 3.50 -8.89 -9.61
N LEU A 67 3.18 -8.19 -8.51
CA LEU A 67 1.81 -7.80 -8.17
C LEU A 67 1.20 -6.87 -9.22
N ILE A 68 1.96 -5.87 -9.67
CA ILE A 68 1.51 -4.93 -10.71
C ILE A 68 1.17 -5.68 -12.00
N LEU A 69 2.03 -6.59 -12.44
CA LEU A 69 1.81 -7.43 -13.61
C LEU A 69 0.61 -8.36 -13.42
N PHE A 70 0.43 -8.92 -12.22
CA PHE A 70 -0.69 -9.82 -11.91
C PHE A 70 -2.04 -9.08 -11.97
N ILE A 71 -2.15 -7.91 -11.35
CA ILE A 71 -3.36 -7.08 -11.38
C ILE A 71 -3.68 -6.62 -12.81
N ASN A 72 -2.66 -6.28 -13.60
CA ASN A 72 -2.83 -5.89 -15.00
C ASN A 72 -3.43 -7.03 -15.86
N LYS A 73 -3.11 -8.29 -15.56
CA LYS A 73 -3.65 -9.46 -16.28
C LYS A 73 -5.14 -9.73 -16.04
N GLY A 74 -5.80 -8.97 -15.15
CA GLY A 74 -7.24 -9.03 -14.91
C GLY A 74 -7.63 -9.64 -13.56
N SER A 75 -6.69 -10.18 -12.79
CA SER A 75 -6.94 -10.69 -11.43
C SER A 75 -6.95 -9.54 -10.43
N ARG A 76 -8.14 -9.09 -10.03
CA ARG A 76 -8.31 -7.87 -9.23
C ARG A 76 -8.80 -8.12 -7.80
N SER A 77 -9.35 -9.31 -7.52
CA SER A 77 -9.91 -9.61 -6.20
C SER A 77 -8.84 -9.95 -5.17
N TYR A 78 -9.11 -9.61 -3.91
CA TYR A 78 -8.21 -9.90 -2.81
C TYR A 78 -7.98 -11.40 -2.61
N ILE A 79 -9.01 -12.23 -2.83
CA ILE A 79 -8.87 -13.69 -2.77
C ILE A 79 -7.89 -14.22 -3.83
N ASP A 80 -7.89 -13.67 -5.04
CA ASP A 80 -6.96 -14.08 -6.08
C ASP A 80 -5.53 -13.68 -5.73
N LEU A 81 -5.34 -12.49 -5.14
CA LEU A 81 -4.04 -12.05 -4.63
C LEU A 81 -3.53 -12.96 -3.53
N LYS A 82 -4.37 -13.32 -2.54
CA LYS A 82 -3.97 -14.22 -1.44
C LYS A 82 -3.64 -15.63 -1.92
N LYS A 83 -4.36 -16.14 -2.92
CA LYS A 83 -4.08 -17.46 -3.50
C LYS A 83 -2.73 -17.51 -4.21
N GLN A 84 -2.38 -16.45 -4.94
CA GLN A 84 -1.12 -16.37 -5.69
C GLN A 84 0.06 -15.98 -4.80
N PHE A 85 -0.13 -15.06 -3.87
CA PHE A 85 0.93 -14.42 -3.09
C PHE A 85 0.72 -14.64 -1.59
N ASN A 86 1.29 -15.72 -1.07
CA ASN A 86 1.19 -16.08 0.36
C ASN A 86 1.81 -15.05 1.32
N TYR A 87 2.62 -14.12 0.81
CA TYR A 87 3.25 -13.06 1.59
C TYR A 87 2.39 -11.80 1.72
N ILE A 88 1.26 -11.72 1.01
CA ILE A 88 0.33 -10.60 1.10
C ILE A 88 -0.60 -10.79 2.30
N THR A 89 -0.40 -9.93 3.30
CA THR A 89 -1.31 -9.77 4.43
C THR A 89 -2.17 -8.52 4.25
N ASP A 90 -3.26 -8.42 5.01
CA ASP A 90 -4.13 -7.25 5.03
C ASP A 90 -3.36 -5.96 5.38
N ALA A 91 -2.47 -6.03 6.37
CA ALA A 91 -1.65 -4.90 6.77
C ALA A 91 -0.61 -4.53 5.70
N THR A 92 0.01 -5.52 5.06
CA THR A 92 0.97 -5.30 3.97
C THR A 92 0.31 -4.61 2.78
N LEU A 93 -0.85 -5.09 2.32
CA LEU A 93 -1.53 -4.49 1.16
C LEU A 93 -1.94 -3.03 1.42
N GLN A 94 -2.35 -2.70 2.64
CA GLN A 94 -2.68 -1.33 3.04
C GLN A 94 -1.52 -0.34 2.92
N LEU A 95 -0.26 -0.78 3.00
CA LEU A 95 0.89 0.11 2.78
C LEU A 95 0.97 0.62 1.34
N TYR A 96 0.44 -0.14 0.38
CA TYR A 96 0.54 0.11 -1.05
C TYR A 96 -0.75 0.62 -1.68
N LEU A 97 -1.84 0.73 -0.90
CA LEU A 97 -3.08 1.35 -1.32
C LEU A 97 -3.00 2.87 -1.27
N LEU A 98 -3.57 3.57 -2.24
CA LEU A 98 -3.77 5.02 -2.18
C LEU A 98 -4.88 5.38 -1.19
N ASP A 99 -5.94 4.59 -1.15
CA ASP A 99 -7.05 4.74 -0.21
C ASP A 99 -6.62 4.48 1.23
N THR A 100 -7.12 5.30 2.15
CA THR A 100 -6.75 5.24 3.56
C THR A 100 -8.01 4.99 4.39
N PRO A 101 -8.02 3.95 5.26
CA PRO A 101 -9.16 3.70 6.13
C PRO A 101 -9.33 4.84 7.12
N LYS A 102 -10.57 5.05 7.58
CA LYS A 102 -10.88 6.06 8.60
C LYS A 102 -10.63 5.50 10.00
N TRP A 103 -10.59 6.39 10.99
CA TRP A 103 -10.69 5.98 12.38
C TRP A 103 -12.12 5.51 12.68
N GLU A 104 -12.26 4.34 13.31
CA GLU A 104 -13.53 3.81 13.82
C GLU A 104 -13.94 4.54 15.10
N VAL A 105 -12.99 4.73 16.02
CA VAL A 105 -13.14 5.54 17.23
C VAL A 105 -12.49 6.89 16.99
N GLU A 106 -13.26 7.97 17.18
CA GLU A 106 -12.75 9.32 16.95
C GLU A 106 -11.60 9.65 17.90
N PRO A 107 -10.49 10.21 17.39
CA PRO A 107 -9.41 10.65 18.23
C PRO A 107 -9.83 11.83 19.12
N PRO A 108 -9.27 11.96 20.34
CA PRO A 108 -9.55 13.08 21.22
C PRO A 108 -9.38 14.42 20.50
N LEU A 109 -10.25 15.37 20.82
CA LEU A 109 -10.19 16.73 20.27
C LEU A 109 -8.78 17.30 20.46
N TYR A 110 -8.25 17.91 19.39
CA TYR A 110 -6.91 18.52 19.35
C TYR A 110 -5.73 17.56 19.44
N SER A 111 -5.94 16.24 19.33
CA SER A 111 -4.83 15.30 19.15
C SER A 111 -4.21 15.43 17.74
N SER A 112 -2.93 15.09 17.60
CA SER A 112 -2.29 15.01 16.29
C SER A 112 -2.98 14.02 15.35
N ASP A 113 -3.61 13.00 15.95
CA ASP A 113 -4.28 11.93 15.21
C ASP A 113 -5.58 12.39 14.55
N SER A 114 -6.19 13.48 15.05
CA SER A 114 -7.38 14.11 14.45
C SER A 114 -7.14 14.62 13.03
N PHE A 115 -5.87 14.82 12.65
CA PHE A 115 -5.48 15.30 11.33
C PHE A 115 -4.62 14.29 10.56
N SER A 116 -4.42 13.10 11.11
CA SER A 116 -3.56 12.07 10.51
C SER A 116 -4.33 10.82 10.13
N SER A 117 -3.79 10.14 9.12
CA SER A 117 -4.20 8.78 8.75
C SER A 117 -3.98 7.81 9.92
N PRO A 118 -4.87 6.81 10.13
CA PRO A 118 -4.60 5.70 11.04
C PRO A 118 -3.32 4.92 10.69
N LEU A 119 -2.92 4.96 9.42
CA LEU A 119 -1.70 4.36 8.90
C LEU A 119 -0.56 5.40 8.92
N ASN A 120 0.04 5.60 10.10
CA ASN A 120 1.08 6.63 10.35
C ASN A 120 2.35 6.47 9.49
N SER A 121 2.61 5.29 8.92
CA SER A 121 3.79 4.98 8.09
C SER A 121 3.52 5.00 6.59
N LYS A 122 2.34 5.46 6.15
CA LYS A 122 1.93 5.39 4.75
C LYS A 122 2.78 6.31 3.87
N ASN A 123 3.56 5.71 2.97
CA ASN A 123 4.30 6.44 1.96
C ASN A 123 3.46 6.58 0.68
N TYR A 124 2.87 7.75 0.47
CA TYR A 124 2.08 8.04 -0.73
C TYR A 124 2.88 7.91 -2.04
N ALA A 125 4.21 8.06 -1.99
CA ALA A 125 5.08 7.85 -3.15
C ALA A 125 5.25 6.37 -3.53
N GLN A 126 4.69 5.45 -2.74
CA GLN A 126 4.71 4.00 -2.97
C GLN A 126 3.30 3.40 -3.04
N CYS A 127 2.28 4.23 -3.27
CA CYS A 127 0.90 3.76 -3.44
C CYS A 127 0.65 3.33 -4.89
N TYR A 128 0.93 2.05 -5.19
CA TYR A 128 0.75 1.47 -6.53
C TYR A 128 -0.68 1.01 -6.81
N PHE A 129 -1.48 0.80 -5.77
CA PHE A 129 -2.81 0.22 -5.86
C PHE A 129 -3.86 1.15 -5.28
N GLN A 130 -5.11 0.98 -5.67
CA GLN A 130 -6.28 1.62 -5.07
C GLN A 130 -7.46 0.67 -5.13
N LEU A 131 -8.41 0.82 -4.21
CA LEU A 131 -9.65 0.06 -4.22
C LEU A 131 -10.50 0.50 -5.41
N VAL A 132 -11.10 -0.47 -6.09
CA VAL A 132 -12.07 -0.20 -7.16
C VAL A 132 -13.33 0.43 -6.56
N THR A 133 -13.78 -0.09 -5.43
CA THR A 133 -14.90 0.44 -4.63
C THR A 133 -14.46 0.49 -3.18
N ILE A 134 -14.58 1.67 -2.56
CA ILE A 134 -14.26 1.85 -1.14
C ILE A 134 -15.42 1.28 -0.31
N PRO A 135 -15.18 0.29 0.56
CA PRO A 135 -16.19 -0.28 1.46
C PRO A 135 -16.78 0.79 2.39
N THR A 136 -18.06 0.64 2.75
CA THR A 136 -18.70 1.55 3.71
C THR A 136 -18.11 1.45 5.12
N ASP A 137 -17.59 0.28 5.47
CA ASP A 137 -16.93 -0.08 6.72
C ASP A 137 -15.40 0.01 6.63
N PHE A 138 -14.87 0.86 5.74
CA PHE A 138 -13.43 1.06 5.55
C PHE A 138 -12.79 1.84 6.71
N TYR A 139 -12.66 1.17 7.85
CA TYR A 139 -12.09 1.67 9.10
C TYR A 139 -10.85 0.87 9.50
N ALA A 140 -9.91 1.51 10.20
CA ALA A 140 -8.70 0.85 10.67
C ALA A 140 -8.97 0.02 11.95
N PRO A 141 -8.30 -1.11 12.18
CA PRO A 141 -7.59 -1.88 11.17
C PRO A 141 -8.58 -2.53 10.20
N TYR A 142 -8.36 -2.33 8.90
CA TYR A 142 -9.22 -2.92 7.88
C TYR A 142 -8.72 -4.33 7.53
N CYS A 143 -9.62 -5.30 7.47
CA CYS A 143 -9.34 -6.63 6.92
C CYS A 143 -10.07 -6.74 5.58
N PHE A 144 -9.38 -7.14 4.53
CA PHE A 144 -9.99 -7.21 3.22
C PHE A 144 -10.95 -8.38 3.13
N ASN A 145 -12.09 -8.13 2.51
CA ASN A 145 -13.01 -9.17 2.10
C ASN A 145 -12.48 -9.84 0.83
N ASP A 146 -12.82 -11.12 0.63
CA ASP A 146 -12.41 -11.88 -0.56
C ASP A 146 -12.84 -11.19 -1.87
N SER A 147 -13.96 -10.47 -1.84
CA SER A 147 -14.51 -9.72 -2.98
C SER A 147 -13.92 -8.33 -3.16
N ASP A 148 -13.08 -7.84 -2.25
CA ASP A 148 -12.49 -6.51 -2.40
C ASP A 148 -11.59 -6.49 -3.63
N GLU A 149 -11.82 -5.53 -4.50
CA GLU A 149 -11.05 -5.40 -5.74
C GLU A 149 -10.07 -4.24 -5.67
N VAL A 150 -8.88 -4.47 -6.21
CA VAL A 150 -7.84 -3.46 -6.38
C VAL A 150 -7.52 -3.24 -7.85
N GLN A 151 -7.14 -2.00 -8.16
CA GLN A 151 -6.64 -1.59 -9.46
C GLN A 151 -5.36 -0.76 -9.31
N LEU A 152 -4.63 -0.60 -10.41
CA LEU A 152 -3.42 0.21 -10.43
C LEU A 152 -3.76 1.69 -10.31
N THR A 153 -2.95 2.41 -9.53
CA THR A 153 -2.92 3.88 -9.54
C THR A 153 -2.14 4.39 -10.75
N ILE A 154 -2.07 5.71 -10.93
CA ILE A 154 -1.19 6.34 -11.94
C ILE A 154 0.28 5.89 -11.75
N LEU A 155 0.75 5.80 -10.50
CA LEU A 155 2.09 5.30 -10.20
C LEU A 155 2.26 3.83 -10.62
N GLY A 156 1.27 2.99 -10.31
CA GLY A 156 1.22 1.59 -10.75
C GLY A 156 1.27 1.46 -12.28
N LEU A 157 0.48 2.26 -12.99
CA LEU A 157 0.43 2.27 -14.46
C LEU A 157 1.75 2.76 -15.09
N ASN A 158 2.36 3.81 -14.56
CA ASN A 158 3.67 4.28 -15.03
C ASN A 158 4.75 3.22 -14.82
N THR A 159 4.69 2.51 -13.69
CA THR A 159 5.60 1.39 -13.40
C THR A 159 5.37 0.25 -14.37
N LEU A 160 4.12 -0.14 -14.62
CA LEU A 160 3.77 -1.15 -15.62
C LEU A 160 4.34 -0.79 -17.00
N GLN A 161 4.17 0.46 -17.45
CA GLN A 161 4.68 0.90 -18.74
C GLN A 161 6.21 0.79 -18.83
N ARG A 162 6.93 1.06 -17.72
CA ARG A 162 8.37 0.85 -17.64
C ARG A 162 8.71 -0.64 -17.79
N LEU A 163 8.03 -1.52 -17.06
CA LEU A 163 8.25 -2.97 -17.12
C LEU A 163 8.00 -3.54 -18.52
N GLU A 164 6.94 -3.09 -19.19
CA GLU A 164 6.63 -3.52 -20.56
C GLU A 164 7.72 -3.10 -21.55
N LYS A 165 8.26 -1.88 -21.41
CA LYS A 165 9.40 -1.42 -22.23
C LYS A 165 10.65 -2.23 -21.98
N GLU A 166 10.99 -2.48 -20.72
CA GLU A 166 12.16 -3.28 -20.33
C GLU A 166 12.04 -4.70 -20.90
N ASN A 167 10.89 -5.35 -20.75
CA ASN A 167 10.65 -6.69 -21.30
C ASN A 167 10.77 -6.71 -22.83
N HIS A 168 10.18 -5.73 -23.52
CA HIS A 168 10.33 -5.62 -24.98
C HIS A 168 11.80 -5.43 -25.41
N THR A 169 12.57 -4.59 -24.70
CA THR A 169 13.99 -4.41 -25.00
C THR A 169 14.82 -5.68 -24.75
N LEU A 170 14.49 -6.44 -23.71
CA LEU A 170 15.12 -7.74 -23.44
C LEU A 170 14.83 -8.74 -24.56
N GLN A 171 13.58 -8.83 -25.03
CA GLN A 171 13.21 -9.71 -26.14
C GLN A 171 13.98 -9.36 -27.42
N LEU A 172 14.08 -8.07 -27.74
CA LEU A 172 14.87 -7.61 -28.90
C LEU A 172 16.35 -7.93 -28.74
N ALA A 173 16.91 -7.79 -27.53
CA ALA A 173 18.30 -8.13 -27.26
C ALA A 173 18.55 -9.64 -27.38
N GLU A 174 17.66 -10.48 -26.87
CA GLU A 174 17.73 -11.93 -27.00
C GLU A 174 17.62 -12.38 -28.47
N GLU A 175 16.70 -11.78 -29.22
CA GLU A 175 16.55 -12.04 -30.66
C GLU A 175 17.78 -11.59 -31.44
N SER A 176 18.31 -10.40 -31.13
CA SER A 176 19.55 -9.89 -31.73
C SER A 176 20.74 -10.80 -31.43
N LEU A 177 20.84 -11.31 -30.19
CA LEU A 177 21.86 -12.28 -29.80
C LEU A 177 21.70 -13.61 -30.54
N ARG A 178 20.46 -14.08 -30.73
CA ARG A 178 20.16 -15.29 -31.51
C ARG A 178 20.59 -15.13 -32.97
N ILE A 179 20.18 -14.03 -33.62
CA ILE A 179 20.55 -13.72 -35.00
C ILE A 179 22.07 -13.54 -35.13
N SER A 180 22.73 -12.90 -34.17
CA SER A 180 24.18 -12.72 -34.16
C SER A 180 24.92 -14.05 -34.01
N LYS A 181 24.47 -14.94 -33.12
CA LYS A 181 25.01 -16.30 -32.99
C LYS A 181 24.86 -17.11 -34.27
N GLU A 182 23.72 -16.97 -34.95
CA GLU A 182 23.45 -17.65 -36.20
C GLU A 182 24.31 -17.08 -37.35
N SER A 183 24.35 -15.76 -37.49
CA SER A 183 25.22 -15.04 -38.43
C SER A 183 26.70 -15.35 -38.22
N ALA A 184 27.16 -15.49 -36.97
CA ALA A 184 28.55 -15.85 -36.67
C ALA A 184 28.89 -17.28 -37.10
N LYS A 185 27.95 -18.23 -37.07
CA LYS A 185 28.14 -19.56 -37.63
C LYS A 185 28.30 -19.50 -39.15
N TYR A 186 27.42 -18.78 -39.83
CA TYR A 186 27.50 -18.58 -41.27
C TYR A 186 28.77 -17.81 -41.68
N GLY A 187 29.18 -16.81 -40.91
CA GLY A 187 30.41 -16.04 -41.13
C GLY A 187 31.67 -16.91 -41.00
N LYS A 188 31.72 -17.82 -40.03
CA LYS A 188 32.82 -18.80 -39.92
C LYS A 188 32.86 -19.75 -41.11
N PHE A 189 31.71 -20.21 -41.59
CA PHE A 189 31.62 -21.09 -42.75
C PHE A 189 32.03 -20.37 -44.05
N ALA A 190 31.57 -19.13 -44.24
CA ALA A 190 31.95 -18.29 -45.38
C ALA A 190 33.45 -17.96 -45.37
N ALA A 191 34.04 -17.67 -44.21
CA ALA A 191 35.47 -17.43 -44.07
C ALA A 191 36.30 -18.68 -44.41
N TRP A 192 35.84 -19.87 -43.99
CA TRP A 192 36.48 -21.14 -44.34
C TRP A 192 36.40 -21.42 -45.85
N LEU A 193 35.22 -21.24 -46.46
CA LEU A 193 35.04 -21.36 -47.92
C LEU A 193 35.90 -20.37 -48.70
N ALA A 194 35.97 -19.10 -48.25
CA ALA A 194 36.83 -18.09 -48.86
C ALA A 194 38.30 -18.48 -48.78
N GLY A 195 38.76 -19.05 -47.66
CA GLY A 195 40.12 -19.58 -47.51
C GLY A 195 40.45 -20.68 -48.51
N ILE A 196 39.53 -21.62 -48.75
CA ILE A 196 39.70 -22.66 -49.78
C ILE A 196 39.77 -22.02 -51.18
N GLY A 197 38.88 -21.07 -51.47
CA GLY A 197 38.84 -20.36 -52.75
C GLY A 197 40.17 -19.67 -53.08
N ILE A 198 40.76 -18.96 -52.10
CA ILE A 198 42.06 -18.30 -52.23
C ILE A 198 43.19 -19.32 -52.48
N LEU A 199 43.20 -20.45 -51.77
CA LEU A 199 44.19 -21.49 -52.00
C LEU A 199 44.08 -22.10 -53.40
N THR A 200 42.87 -22.38 -53.88
CA THR A 200 42.64 -22.92 -55.22
C THR A 200 43.09 -21.97 -56.32
N THR A 201 42.82 -20.66 -56.21
CA THR A 201 43.27 -19.69 -57.22
C THR A 201 44.79 -19.55 -57.25
N ILE A 202 45.46 -19.60 -56.10
CA ILE A 202 46.93 -19.61 -56.03
C ILE A 202 47.49 -20.87 -56.70
N VAL A 203 46.94 -22.05 -56.42
CA VAL A 203 47.39 -23.31 -57.02
C VAL A 203 47.22 -23.29 -58.54
N ILE A 204 46.06 -22.84 -59.05
CA ILE A 204 45.81 -22.72 -60.49
C ILE A 204 46.80 -21.75 -61.13
N ALA A 205 47.05 -20.59 -60.51
CA ALA A 205 48.01 -19.61 -61.04
C ALA A 205 49.44 -20.17 -61.12
N ILE A 206 49.88 -20.92 -60.12
CA ILE A 206 51.19 -21.58 -60.11
C ILE A 206 51.26 -22.67 -61.18
N PHE A 207 50.22 -23.50 -61.32
CA PHE A 207 50.17 -24.55 -62.34
C PHE A 207 50.22 -23.96 -63.75
N THR A 208 49.47 -22.89 -63.98
CA THR A 208 49.44 -22.19 -65.27
C THR A 208 50.79 -21.56 -65.60
N PHE A 209 51.54 -21.08 -64.59
CA PHE A 209 52.89 -20.55 -64.75
C PHE A 209 53.94 -21.64 -65.04
N ILE A 210 53.79 -22.84 -64.46
CA ILE A 210 54.73 -23.96 -64.68
C ILE A 210 54.54 -24.61 -66.06
N PHE A 211 53.31 -24.61 -66.58
CA PHE A 211 52.96 -25.23 -67.87
C PHE A 211 52.81 -24.24 -69.04
N SER A 212 53.13 -22.96 -68.83
CA SER A 212 53.27 -21.93 -69.86
C SER A 212 54.72 -21.72 -70.27
#